data_AF-A0A1I3H4U4-F1
#
_entry.id   AF-A0A1I3H4U4-F1
#
_cell.length_a   1.000
_cell.length_b   1.000
_cell.length_c   1.000
_cell.angle_alpha   90.00
_cell.angle_beta   90.00
_cell.angle_gamma   90.00
#
_symmetry.space_group_name_H-M   'P 1'
#
loop_
_entity.id
_entity.type
_entity.pdbx_description
1 polymer ?
#
loop_
_entity_poly.entity_id
_entity_poly.type
_entity_poly.pdbx_seq_one_letter_code
_entity_poly.pdbx_strand_id
1 'polypeptide(L)'
;MDVERKRREERETVREIMKLYCHGHGHRREPGQELCPDCQRLADYTDVRISRCPRMAIKTFCSVCPIHCYAKPEQERIQEIMRYGGPRMLLHHPLMALRHIFIQWRTRHGLRKQEKIR
;
A
#
# COMPACT_ATOMS: atom_id res chain seq x y z
N MET A 1 -15.19 -2.24 -13.61
CA MET A 1 -14.43 -1.65 -12.49
C MET A 1 -13.40 -0.70 -13.10
N ASP A 2 -13.46 0.59 -12.82
CA ASP A 2 -12.52 1.56 -13.39
C ASP A 2 -11.13 1.34 -12.77
N VAL A 3 -10.19 0.84 -13.58
CA VAL A 3 -8.82 0.54 -13.16
C VAL A 3 -8.10 1.80 -12.70
N GLU A 4 -8.41 2.94 -13.30
CA GLU A 4 -7.75 4.20 -12.99
C GLU A 4 -8.22 4.76 -11.65
N ARG A 5 -9.52 4.64 -11.36
CA ARG A 5 -10.05 4.93 -10.02
C ARG A 5 -9.35 4.09 -8.95
N LYS A 6 -9.16 2.80 -9.19
CA LYS A 6 -8.47 1.90 -8.25
C LYS A 6 -6.99 2.24 -8.07
N ARG A 7 -6.30 2.70 -9.13
CA ARG A 7 -4.93 3.21 -9.00
C ARG A 7 -4.87 4.41 -8.07
N ARG A 8 -5.80 5.36 -8.23
CA ARG A 8 -5.90 6.53 -7.34
C ARG A 8 -6.13 6.13 -5.88
N GLU A 9 -7.11 5.28 -5.62
CA GLU A 9 -7.44 4.79 -4.27
C GLU A 9 -6.23 4.10 -3.59
N GLU A 10 -5.48 3.27 -4.31
CA GLU A 10 -4.27 2.61 -3.77
C GLU A 10 -3.13 3.60 -3.52
N ARG A 11 -2.93 4.59 -4.40
CA ARG A 11 -1.91 5.64 -4.20
C ARG A 11 -2.20 6.47 -2.95
N GLU A 12 -3.44 6.91 -2.81
CA GLU A 12 -3.89 7.69 -1.64
C GLU A 12 -3.73 6.87 -0.37
N THR A 13 -4.18 5.61 -0.37
CA THR A 13 -4.04 4.71 0.78
C THR A 13 -2.59 4.56 1.21
N VAL A 14 -1.68 4.26 0.28
CA VAL A 14 -0.25 4.11 0.62
C VAL A 14 0.34 5.41 1.14
N ARG A 15 0.00 6.55 0.52
CA ARG A 15 0.47 7.86 0.96
C ARG A 15 0.02 8.19 2.38
N GLU A 16 -1.23 7.92 2.73
CA GLU A 16 -1.75 8.14 4.09
C GLU A 16 -1.04 7.26 5.13
N ILE A 17 -0.80 5.98 4.81
CA ILE A 17 -0.03 5.08 5.68
C ILE A 17 1.41 5.61 5.86
N MET A 18 2.03 6.13 4.81
CA MET A 18 3.36 6.73 4.87
C MET A 18 3.39 8.00 5.74
N LYS A 19 2.36 8.86 5.67
CA LYS A 19 2.24 10.04 6.54
C LYS A 19 2.16 9.63 8.00
N LEU A 20 1.34 8.63 8.32
CA LEU A 20 1.21 8.06 9.65
C LEU A 20 2.55 7.52 10.17
N TYR A 21 3.29 6.78 9.34
CA TYR A 21 4.61 6.27 9.71
C TYR A 21 5.61 7.41 9.95
N CYS A 22 5.69 8.37 9.02
CA CYS A 22 6.60 9.50 9.09
C CYS A 22 6.35 10.37 10.34
N HIS A 23 5.08 10.64 10.65
CA HIS A 23 4.71 11.40 11.83
C HIS A 23 4.97 10.60 13.12
N GLY A 24 4.62 9.32 13.14
CA GLY A 24 4.79 8.44 14.30
C GLY A 24 6.23 8.16 14.70
N HIS A 25 7.19 8.28 13.77
CA HIS A 25 8.63 8.15 14.04
C HIS A 25 9.31 9.51 14.30
N GLY A 26 8.57 10.61 14.31
CA GLY A 26 9.13 11.94 14.60
C GLY A 26 10.14 12.42 13.55
N HIS A 27 10.04 11.96 12.30
CA HIS A 27 10.96 12.38 11.25
C HIS A 27 10.90 13.89 11.03
N ARG A 28 12.08 14.51 10.87
CA ARG A 28 12.16 15.93 10.53
C ARG A 28 11.60 16.13 9.12
N ARG A 29 10.61 17.03 9.02
CA ARG A 29 9.98 17.45 7.78
C ARG A 29 10.37 18.89 7.51
N GLU A 30 10.53 19.23 6.23
CA GLU A 30 10.75 20.62 5.84
C GLU A 30 9.44 21.42 5.94
N PRO A 31 9.51 22.74 6.17
CA PRO A 31 8.31 23.59 6.18
C PRO A 31 7.52 23.43 4.87
N GLY A 32 6.22 23.11 4.99
CA GLY A 32 5.34 22.89 3.84
C GLY A 32 5.35 21.47 3.26
N GLN A 33 6.15 20.55 3.80
CA GLN A 33 6.17 19.14 3.37
C GLN A 33 5.38 18.23 4.33
N GLU A 34 4.56 17.33 3.76
CA GLU A 34 3.80 16.35 4.53
C GLU A 34 4.67 15.16 4.99
N LEU A 35 5.71 14.84 4.22
CA LEU A 35 6.62 13.71 4.41
C LEU A 35 8.07 14.19 4.54
N CYS A 36 8.90 13.41 5.24
CA CYS A 36 10.36 13.65 5.20
C CYS A 36 10.93 13.23 3.84
N PRO A 37 12.15 13.67 3.47
CA PRO A 37 12.74 13.34 2.17
C PRO A 37 12.81 11.83 1.87
N ASP A 38 13.05 11.00 2.88
CA ASP A 38 13.09 9.54 2.72
C ASP A 38 11.71 8.93 2.43
N CYS A 39 10.69 9.34 3.21
CA CYS A 39 9.32 8.88 3.00
C CYS A 39 8.77 9.39 1.65
N GLN A 40 9.15 10.60 1.24
CA GLN A 40 8.76 11.16 -0.06
C GLN A 40 9.36 10.34 -1.21
N ARG A 41 10.66 10.02 -1.16
CA ARG A 41 11.31 9.17 -2.18
C ARG A 41 10.63 7.81 -2.32
N LEU A 42 10.23 7.21 -1.20
CA LEU A 42 9.54 5.92 -1.22
C LEU A 42 8.09 6.03 -1.72
N ALA A 43 7.40 7.14 -1.43
CA ALA A 43 6.07 7.44 -1.95
C ALA A 43 6.10 7.58 -3.48
N ASP A 44 7.06 8.34 -4.00
CA ASP A 44 7.23 8.56 -5.44
C ASP A 44 7.58 7.25 -6.16
N TYR A 45 8.47 6.44 -5.56
CA TYR A 45 8.76 5.10 -6.07
C TYR A 45 7.49 4.24 -6.14
N THR A 46 6.70 4.22 -5.07
CA THR A 46 5.46 3.43 -5.00
C THR A 46 4.44 3.90 -6.04
N ASP A 47 4.32 5.20 -6.26
CA ASP A 47 3.42 5.79 -7.26
C ASP A 47 3.74 5.31 -8.68
N VAL A 48 5.03 5.27 -9.03
CA VAL A 48 5.51 4.73 -10.31
C VAL A 48 5.18 3.23 -10.44
N ARG A 49 5.27 2.43 -9.36
CA ARG A 49 4.91 1.01 -9.42
C ARG A 49 3.40 0.80 -9.52
N ILE A 50 2.58 1.61 -8.85
CA ILE A 50 1.11 1.54 -8.93
C ILE A 50 0.62 1.92 -10.33
N SER A 51 1.17 2.99 -10.92
CA SER A 51 0.82 3.42 -12.28
C SER A 51 1.05 2.33 -13.33
N ARG A 52 2.17 1.61 -13.23
CA ARG A 52 2.59 0.57 -14.17
C ARG A 52 2.15 -0.84 -13.79
N CYS A 53 1.29 -1.01 -12.79
CA CYS A 53 0.92 -2.34 -12.32
C CYS A 53 0.11 -3.11 -13.39
N PRO A 54 0.60 -4.27 -13.89
CA PRO A 54 -0.10 -5.04 -14.92
C PRO A 54 -1.31 -5.80 -14.36
N ARG A 55 -1.36 -6.01 -13.04
CA ARG A 55 -2.38 -6.80 -12.35
C ARG A 55 -3.44 -5.95 -11.67
N MET A 56 -3.51 -4.64 -11.92
CA MET A 56 -4.40 -3.74 -11.16
C MET A 56 -5.89 -4.13 -11.29
N ALA A 57 -6.32 -4.61 -12.45
CA ALA A 57 -7.68 -5.08 -12.67
C ALA A 57 -8.05 -6.31 -11.80
N ILE A 58 -7.08 -7.20 -11.54
CA ILE A 58 -7.31 -8.52 -10.94
C ILE A 58 -6.90 -8.61 -9.46
N LYS A 59 -5.81 -7.94 -9.04
CA LYS A 59 -5.30 -8.02 -7.66
C LYS A 59 -6.22 -7.22 -6.75
N THR A 60 -6.51 -7.68 -5.53
CA THR A 60 -7.34 -6.87 -4.63
C THR A 60 -6.53 -5.77 -3.93
N PHE A 61 -5.32 -6.09 -3.44
CA PHE A 61 -4.38 -5.15 -2.84
C PHE A 61 -2.94 -5.46 -3.23
N CYS A 62 -2.03 -4.49 -3.07
CA CYS A 62 -0.59 -4.73 -3.27
C CYS A 62 -0.01 -5.76 -2.27
N SER A 63 -0.50 -5.77 -1.01
CA SER A 63 -0.01 -6.63 0.08
C SER A 63 -0.25 -8.14 -0.12
N VAL A 64 -1.22 -8.49 -0.98
CA VAL A 64 -1.57 -9.89 -1.30
C VAL A 64 -1.20 -10.27 -2.73
N CYS A 65 -0.51 -9.37 -3.45
CA CYS A 65 -0.11 -9.63 -4.82
C CYS A 65 1.01 -10.69 -4.81
N PRO A 66 0.91 -11.76 -5.62
CA PRO A 66 1.92 -12.81 -5.62
C PRO A 66 3.18 -12.44 -6.43
N ILE A 67 3.16 -11.31 -7.16
CA ILE A 67 4.33 -10.85 -7.93
C ILE A 67 5.24 -9.99 -7.06
N HIS A 68 6.55 -10.20 -7.15
CA HIS A 68 7.54 -9.31 -6.57
C HIS A 68 7.70 -8.07 -7.44
N CYS A 69 7.00 -7.00 -7.05
CA CYS A 69 7.01 -5.73 -7.76
C CYS A 69 7.83 -4.65 -7.07
N TYR A 70 8.55 -4.91 -5.99
CA TYR A 70 9.47 -3.94 -5.39
C TYR A 70 10.88 -4.50 -5.42
N ALA A 71 11.88 -3.61 -5.53
CA ALA A 71 13.25 -4.01 -5.28
C ALA A 71 13.42 -4.32 -3.78
N LYS A 72 14.37 -5.20 -3.45
CA LYS A 72 14.53 -5.73 -2.08
C LYS A 72 14.59 -4.65 -0.99
N PRO A 73 15.43 -3.59 -1.10
CA PRO A 73 15.52 -2.60 -0.03
C PRO A 73 14.25 -1.76 0.13
N GLU A 74 13.56 -1.43 -0.96
CA GLU A 74 12.28 -0.71 -0.90
C GLU A 74 11.14 -1.60 -0.38
N GLN A 75 11.20 -2.90 -0.69
CA GLN A 75 10.23 -3.87 -0.21
C GLN A 75 10.26 -3.97 1.32
N GLU A 76 11.44 -4.05 1.93
CA GLU A 76 11.61 -4.11 3.38
C GLU A 76 11.04 -2.85 4.06
N ARG A 77 11.37 -1.66 3.51
CA ARG A 77 10.85 -0.38 4.00
C ARG A 77 9.33 -0.29 3.90
N ILE A 78 8.74 -0.70 2.77
CA ILE A 78 7.28 -0.69 2.60
C ILE A 78 6.63 -1.68 3.57
N GLN A 79 7.22 -2.85 3.79
CA GLN A 79 6.69 -3.81 4.77
C GLN A 79 6.71 -3.26 6.19
N GLU A 80 7.78 -2.55 6.58
CA GLU A 80 7.89 -1.87 7.86
C GLU A 80 6.79 -0.81 8.02
N ILE A 81 6.62 0.06 7.02
CA ILE A 81 5.59 1.10 6.99
C ILE A 81 4.20 0.49 7.08
N MET A 82 3.92 -0.56 6.29
CA MET A 82 2.61 -1.22 6.30
C MET A 82 2.34 -1.95 7.64
N ARG A 83 3.37 -2.52 8.28
CA ARG A 83 3.26 -3.16 9.59
C ARG A 83 2.98 -2.14 10.70
N TYR A 84 3.56 -0.94 10.60
CA TYR A 84 3.32 0.14 11.55
C TYR A 84 1.98 0.85 11.31
N GLY A 85 1.74 1.29 10.08
CA GLY A 85 0.61 2.14 9.72
C GLY A 85 -0.66 1.37 9.41
N GLY A 86 -0.60 0.11 8.98
CA GLY A 86 -1.78 -0.72 8.68
C GLY A 86 -2.75 -0.85 9.87
N PRO A 87 -2.30 -1.28 11.06
CA PRO A 87 -3.16 -1.35 12.25
C PRO A 87 -3.64 0.03 12.72
N ARG A 88 -2.82 1.07 12.54
CA ARG A 88 -3.14 2.45 12.96
C ARG A 88 -4.10 3.16 12.01
N MET A 89 -4.14 2.75 10.74
CA MET A 89 -5.14 3.20 9.78
C MET A 89 -6.56 2.79 10.22
N LEU A 90 -6.71 1.74 11.04
CA LEU A 90 -7.99 1.35 11.67
C LEU A 90 -8.52 2.43 12.63
N LEU A 91 -7.65 3.22 13.25
CA LEU A 91 -8.03 4.29 14.17
C LEU A 91 -8.48 5.56 13.43
N HIS A 92 -7.93 5.83 12.24
CA HIS A 92 -8.28 7.02 11.45
C HIS A 92 -9.37 6.75 10.40
N HIS A 93 -9.36 5.58 9.77
CA HIS A 93 -10.32 5.17 8.74
C HIS A 93 -10.83 3.74 8.99
N PRO A 94 -11.63 3.52 10.05
CA PRO A 94 -12.04 2.20 10.51
C PRO A 94 -12.75 1.38 9.43
N LEU A 95 -13.63 2.00 8.64
CA LEU A 95 -14.37 1.33 7.56
C LEU A 95 -13.44 0.86 6.42
N MET A 96 -12.45 1.67 6.03
CA MET A 96 -11.48 1.28 4.98
C MET A 96 -10.58 0.15 5.47
N ALA A 97 -10.08 0.25 6.70
CA ALA A 97 -9.18 -0.75 7.26
C ALA A 97 -9.90 -2.10 7.52
N LEU A 98 -11.14 -2.09 8.03
CA LEU A 98 -11.95 -3.31 8.20
C LEU A 98 -12.25 -3.97 6.84
N ARG A 99 -12.60 -3.18 5.81
CA ARG A 99 -12.77 -3.69 4.44
C ARG A 99 -11.46 -4.29 3.92
N HIS A 100 -10.32 -3.63 4.14
CA HIS A 100 -9.00 -4.11 3.72
C HIS A 100 -8.64 -5.44 4.40
N ILE A 101 -8.85 -5.57 5.71
CA ILE A 101 -8.59 -6.79 6.48
C ILE A 101 -9.50 -7.94 6.04
N PHE A 102 -10.80 -7.70 5.92
CA PHE A 102 -11.78 -8.72 5.50
C PHE A 102 -11.47 -9.25 4.09
N ILE A 103 -11.17 -8.34 3.16
CA ILE A 103 -10.84 -8.71 1.80
C ILE A 103 -9.45 -9.37 1.73
N GLN A 104 -8.46 -8.92 2.50
CA GLN A 104 -7.14 -9.56 2.61
C GLN A 104 -7.27 -11.01 3.10
N TRP A 105 -8.09 -11.25 4.12
CA TRP A 105 -8.39 -12.59 4.64
C TRP A 105 -9.07 -13.47 3.57
N ARG A 106 -10.13 -12.97 2.94
CA ARG A 106 -10.83 -13.69 1.85
C ARG A 106 -9.91 -13.97 0.65
N THR A 107 -9.02 -13.03 0.33
CA THR A 107 -8.12 -13.09 -0.83
C THR A 107 -6.93 -14.04 -0.59
N ARG A 108 -6.36 -14.09 0.63
CA ARG A 108 -5.35 -15.10 0.99
C ARG A 108 -5.87 -16.53 0.83
N HIS A 109 -7.14 -16.77 1.17
CA HIS A 109 -7.78 -18.07 0.98
C HIS A 109 -8.33 -18.30 -0.44
N GLY A 110 -8.59 -17.22 -1.21
CA GLY A 110 -9.15 -17.28 -2.56
C GLY A 110 -8.13 -17.30 -3.72
N LEU A 111 -6.96 -16.66 -3.58
CA LEU A 111 -5.96 -16.57 -4.65
C LEU A 111 -5.35 -17.93 -5.04
N ARG A 112 -5.23 -18.85 -4.08
CA ARG A 112 -4.82 -20.25 -4.36
C ARG A 112 -5.73 -20.97 -5.36
N LYS A 113 -6.97 -20.50 -5.55
CA LYS A 113 -7.93 -21.14 -6.45
C LYS A 113 -7.81 -20.67 -7.91
N GLN A 114 -7.21 -19.50 -8.18
CA GLN A 114 -7.05 -18.98 -9.54
C GLN A 114 -5.70 -19.29 -10.19
N GLU A 115 -4.70 -19.75 -9.43
CA GLU A 115 -3.42 -20.23 -10.00
C GLU A 115 -3.51 -21.64 -10.60
N LYS A 116 -4.64 -22.36 -10.45
CA LYS A 116 -4.89 -23.67 -11.08
C LYS A 116 -5.54 -23.60 -12.46
N ILE A 117 -5.72 -22.41 -13.03
CA ILE A 117 -6.22 -22.21 -14.40
C ILE A 117 -5.19 -21.35 -15.15
N ARG A 118 -3.98 -21.88 -15.29
CA ARG A 118 -3.04 -21.54 -16.36
C ARG A 118 -2.12 -22.71 -16.62
#